data_AF-A0AA47M7I7-F1
#
_entry.id   AF-A0AA47M7I7-F1
#
_cell.length_a   1.000
_cell.length_b   1.000
_cell.length_c   1.000
_cell.angle_alpha   90.00
_cell.angle_beta   90.00
_cell.angle_gamma   90.00
#
_symmetry.space_group_name_H-M   'P 1'
#
loop_
_entity.id
_entity.type
_entity.pdbx_description
1 polymer ?
#
loop_
_entity_poly.entity_id
_entity_poly.type
_entity_poly.pdbx_seq_one_letter_code
_entity_poly.pdbx_strand_id
1 'polypeptide(L)'
;MEREAGSDGQCIGNCPFSQRLFMVLWLKGVNFNVTTVDMTRKPDILKDLAPGAQPPFLLYDGEVKTDTNKIEEFLEEVLCPPTYPRLAARNPESNTAGMDVFSKFSAYIKNSNPQLNDNLEKGLVKALGKLDTYLGSPLPDEIDQNSADDVTNSSRPFLDGAELTLADCNLLPKLHIVMVVSLHYRGFSIPRSMTHLWRYLKMADAREEFSSTCPTDPEIHLAYAAVAKALNTSEEEEEEEEEEEEEEEEEEEEEEEEEEEVEEGAEQQRPFSETGSDFNRPQLPLWCPAGGPGYAGGFMRLPRSVWKRLRCEVTCVFIGLGIRRSPAVLLCGRRVSMMLRYTSLTDKVATCTQCYHC
;
A
#
# COMPACT_ATOMS: atom_id res chain seq x y z
N MET A 1 -21.52 -5.00 4.40
CA MET A 1 -20.17 -4.48 4.10
C MET A 1 -19.44 -5.51 3.26
N GLU A 2 -18.59 -5.10 2.33
CA GLU A 2 -17.73 -6.00 1.58
C GLU A 2 -16.25 -5.68 1.81
N ARG A 3 -15.43 -6.73 1.92
CA ARG A 3 -13.99 -6.66 2.21
C ARG A 3 -13.21 -7.62 1.33
N GLU A 4 -11.91 -7.40 1.25
CA GLU A 4 -10.97 -8.31 0.60
C GLU A 4 -10.98 -9.71 1.26
N ALA A 5 -11.02 -10.75 0.44
CA ALA A 5 -10.82 -12.14 0.86
C ALA A 5 -9.33 -12.46 0.99
N GLY A 6 -8.97 -13.42 1.84
CA GLY A 6 -7.61 -13.98 1.87
C GLY A 6 -7.36 -15.00 0.76
N SER A 7 -6.25 -15.73 0.87
CA SER A 7 -5.68 -16.58 -0.20
C SER A 7 -6.57 -17.73 -0.68
N ASP A 8 -7.51 -18.21 0.14
CA ASP A 8 -8.51 -19.21 -0.24
C ASP A 8 -9.72 -18.62 -1.01
N GLY A 9 -9.86 -17.29 -0.99
CA GLY A 9 -11.00 -16.53 -1.50
C GLY A 9 -12.26 -16.62 -0.61
N GLN A 10 -12.12 -16.97 0.66
CA GLN A 10 -13.22 -17.06 1.64
C GLN A 10 -12.89 -16.40 2.99
N CYS A 11 -11.66 -16.55 3.49
CA CYS A 11 -11.22 -16.03 4.78
C CYS A 11 -11.00 -14.49 4.77
N ILE A 12 -10.64 -13.91 5.91
CA ILE A 12 -10.43 -12.47 6.05
C ILE A 12 -9.07 -12.09 5.46
N GLY A 13 -9.07 -11.32 4.36
CA GLY A 13 -7.84 -10.84 3.72
C GLY A 13 -7.16 -9.71 4.49
N ASN A 14 -5.87 -9.53 4.25
CA ASN A 14 -5.04 -8.50 4.87
C ASN A 14 -5.32 -7.08 4.33
N CYS A 15 -6.40 -6.47 4.82
CA CYS A 15 -6.80 -5.12 4.44
C CYS A 15 -7.13 -4.25 5.67
N PRO A 16 -6.23 -3.37 6.13
CA PRO A 16 -6.45 -2.58 7.36
C PRO A 16 -7.63 -1.61 7.25
N PHE A 17 -7.95 -1.16 6.03
CA PHE A 17 -9.14 -0.36 5.74
C PHE A 17 -10.44 -1.17 5.91
N SER A 18 -10.43 -2.44 5.52
CA SER A 18 -11.55 -3.36 5.75
C SER A 18 -11.71 -3.70 7.23
N GLN A 19 -10.60 -3.90 7.96
CA GLN A 19 -10.70 -4.12 9.41
C GLN A 19 -11.25 -2.88 10.13
N ARG A 20 -10.76 -1.67 9.82
CA ARG A 20 -11.27 -0.40 10.38
C ARG A 20 -12.79 -0.30 10.33
N LEU A 21 -13.38 -0.47 9.15
CA LEU A 21 -14.85 -0.37 9.00
C LEU A 21 -15.61 -1.53 9.65
N PHE A 22 -15.02 -2.72 9.74
CA PHE A 22 -15.60 -3.84 10.47
C PHE A 22 -15.64 -3.56 11.98
N MET A 23 -14.57 -3.01 12.54
CA MET A 23 -14.52 -2.55 13.94
C MET A 23 -15.57 -1.46 14.22
N VAL A 24 -15.70 -0.46 13.34
CA VAL A 24 -16.69 0.62 13.46
C VAL A 24 -18.12 0.05 13.47
N LEU A 25 -18.47 -0.83 12.53
CA LEU A 25 -19.79 -1.45 12.49
C LEU A 25 -20.08 -2.33 13.73
N TRP A 26 -19.07 -3.02 14.25
CA TRP A 26 -19.18 -3.82 15.48
C TRP A 26 -19.42 -2.93 16.71
N LEU A 27 -18.62 -1.88 16.88
CA LEU A 27 -18.75 -0.91 17.99
C LEU A 27 -20.05 -0.11 17.94
N LYS A 28 -20.64 0.10 16.75
CA LYS A 28 -21.98 0.66 16.60
C LYS A 28 -23.09 -0.28 17.10
N GLY A 29 -22.84 -1.58 17.25
CA GLY A 29 -23.84 -2.57 17.67
C GLY A 29 -24.98 -2.78 16.66
N VAL A 30 -24.78 -2.41 15.40
CA VAL A 30 -25.77 -2.58 14.32
C VAL A 30 -25.74 -4.03 13.80
N ASN A 31 -26.86 -4.52 13.27
CA ASN A 31 -26.88 -5.81 12.57
C ASN A 31 -26.40 -5.63 11.12
N PHE A 32 -25.30 -6.27 10.73
CA PHE A 32 -24.76 -6.22 9.37
C PHE A 32 -24.21 -7.57 8.91
N ASN A 33 -24.27 -7.81 7.61
CA ASN A 33 -23.56 -8.93 6.97
C ASN A 33 -22.20 -8.44 6.43
N VAL A 34 -21.22 -9.35 6.41
CA VAL A 34 -19.93 -9.11 5.75
C VAL A 34 -19.69 -10.14 4.65
N THR A 35 -19.43 -9.67 3.44
CA THR A 35 -19.01 -10.48 2.29
C THR A 35 -17.50 -10.38 2.14
N THR A 36 -16.81 -11.51 1.98
CA THR A 36 -15.41 -11.56 1.52
C THR A 36 -15.39 -11.64 -0.01
N VAL A 37 -14.56 -10.81 -0.63
CA VAL A 37 -14.51 -10.60 -2.09
C VAL A 37 -13.17 -11.08 -2.63
N ASP A 38 -13.23 -12.11 -3.47
CA ASP A 38 -12.10 -12.53 -4.28
C ASP A 38 -11.94 -11.59 -5.49
N MET A 39 -10.85 -10.83 -5.49
CA MET A 39 -10.53 -9.84 -6.52
C MET A 39 -10.00 -10.45 -7.83
N THR A 40 -9.67 -11.74 -7.84
CA THR A 40 -9.32 -12.51 -9.05
C THR A 40 -10.58 -13.09 -9.71
N ARG A 41 -11.49 -13.66 -8.91
CA ARG A 41 -12.74 -14.30 -9.34
C ARG A 41 -13.94 -13.35 -9.35
N LYS A 42 -13.70 -12.04 -9.63
CA LYS A 42 -14.66 -10.92 -9.54
C LYS A 42 -16.10 -11.32 -9.92
N PRO A 43 -16.99 -11.52 -8.91
CA PRO A 43 -18.38 -11.87 -9.16
C PRO A 43 -19.07 -10.81 -10.03
N ASP A 44 -19.87 -11.23 -11.01
CA ASP A 44 -20.50 -10.31 -11.97
C ASP A 44 -21.37 -9.24 -11.28
N ILE A 45 -22.01 -9.61 -10.17
CA ILE A 45 -22.77 -8.72 -9.29
C ILE A 45 -21.97 -7.47 -8.87
N LEU A 46 -20.66 -7.59 -8.65
CA LEU A 46 -19.82 -6.46 -8.23
C LEU A 46 -19.41 -5.55 -9.40
N LYS A 47 -19.44 -6.07 -10.63
CA LYS A 47 -19.18 -5.28 -11.86
C LYS A 47 -20.31 -4.29 -12.10
N ASP A 48 -21.55 -4.70 -11.81
CA ASP A 48 -22.74 -3.86 -11.92
C ASP A 48 -22.91 -2.91 -10.72
N LEU A 49 -22.56 -3.35 -9.50
CA LEU A 49 -22.68 -2.53 -8.28
C LEU A 49 -21.59 -1.47 -8.13
N ALA A 50 -20.33 -1.79 -8.45
CA ALA A 50 -19.18 -0.95 -8.13
C ALA A 50 -18.06 -1.05 -9.20
N PRO A 51 -18.34 -0.68 -10.47
CA PRO A 51 -17.40 -0.86 -11.58
C PRO A 51 -16.07 -0.14 -11.36
N GLY A 52 -15.01 -0.92 -11.11
CA GLY A 52 -13.65 -0.43 -10.89
C GLY A 52 -13.31 0.02 -9.47
N ALA A 53 -14.26 -0.07 -8.53
CA ALA A 53 -13.97 0.20 -7.11
C ALA A 53 -13.04 -0.88 -6.51
N GLN A 54 -12.20 -0.46 -5.57
CA GLN A 54 -11.42 -1.37 -4.73
C GLN A 54 -12.13 -1.55 -3.37
N PRO A 55 -12.07 -2.72 -2.71
CA PRO A 55 -12.53 -2.88 -1.34
C PRO A 55 -11.78 -1.96 -0.35
N PRO A 56 -12.40 -1.59 0.79
CA PRO A 56 -13.75 -1.92 1.21
C PRO A 56 -14.85 -1.04 0.57
N PHE A 57 -16.07 -1.55 0.51
CA PHE A 57 -17.27 -0.77 0.20
C PHE A 57 -18.47 -1.18 1.06
N LEU A 58 -19.43 -0.26 1.21
CA LEU A 58 -20.63 -0.46 2.02
C LEU A 58 -21.87 -0.32 1.15
N LEU A 59 -22.61 -1.41 0.99
CA LEU A 59 -24.01 -1.37 0.53
C LEU A 59 -24.91 -0.99 1.72
N TYR A 60 -25.63 0.11 1.62
CA TYR A 60 -26.57 0.62 2.63
C TYR A 60 -27.87 1.07 1.93
N ASP A 61 -29.02 0.54 2.34
CA ASP A 61 -30.36 0.78 1.73
C ASP A 61 -30.42 0.67 0.19
N GLY A 62 -29.50 -0.11 -0.41
CA GLY A 62 -29.36 -0.30 -1.86
C GLY A 62 -28.36 0.64 -2.54
N GLU A 63 -27.85 1.66 -1.85
CA GLU A 63 -26.77 2.51 -2.35
C GLU A 63 -25.39 1.93 -2.00
N VAL A 64 -24.45 2.00 -2.95
CA VAL A 64 -23.05 1.66 -2.71
C VAL A 64 -22.27 2.91 -2.29
N LYS A 65 -21.73 2.90 -1.07
CA LYS A 65 -20.75 3.86 -0.58
C LYS A 65 -19.34 3.29 -0.79
N THR A 66 -18.45 4.11 -1.36
CA THR A 66 -17.01 3.85 -1.55
C THR A 66 -16.18 4.90 -0.81
N ASP A 67 -14.86 4.69 -0.68
CA ASP A 67 -13.91 5.50 0.11
C ASP A 67 -14.07 5.28 1.63
N THR A 68 -13.07 4.65 2.24
CA THR A 68 -13.06 4.25 3.65
C THR A 68 -13.36 5.38 4.62
N ASN A 69 -12.88 6.61 4.34
CA ASN A 69 -13.12 7.75 5.23
C ASN A 69 -14.57 8.23 5.11
N LYS A 70 -15.08 8.34 3.88
CA LYS A 70 -16.48 8.76 3.62
C LYS A 70 -17.49 7.74 4.12
N ILE A 71 -17.16 6.45 4.09
CA ILE A 71 -17.96 5.39 4.70
C ILE A 71 -17.99 5.54 6.23
N GLU A 72 -16.85 5.85 6.87
CA GLU A 72 -16.81 6.09 8.32
C GLU A 72 -17.57 7.34 8.74
N GLU A 73 -17.39 8.46 8.03
CA GLU A 73 -18.14 9.71 8.21
C GLU A 73 -19.67 9.45 8.10
N PHE A 74 -20.11 8.79 7.04
CA PHE A 74 -21.50 8.38 6.84
C PHE A 74 -22.04 7.48 7.96
N LEU A 75 -21.24 6.53 8.46
CA LEU A 75 -21.64 5.65 9.56
C LEU A 75 -21.72 6.38 10.91
N GLU A 76 -20.87 7.37 11.16
CA GLU A 76 -20.94 8.18 12.40
C GLU A 76 -22.13 9.15 12.37
N GLU A 77 -22.45 9.74 11.21
CA GLU A 77 -23.62 10.61 11.02
C GLU A 77 -24.95 9.84 11.10
N VAL A 78 -25.08 8.72 10.37
CA VAL A 78 -26.35 7.97 10.27
C VAL A 78 -26.60 7.10 11.50
N LEU A 79 -25.58 6.43 12.04
CA LEU A 79 -25.72 5.59 13.22
C LEU A 79 -25.41 6.40 14.49
N CYS A 80 -26.23 7.41 14.76
CA CYS A 80 -26.04 8.37 15.85
C CYS A 80 -26.92 8.08 17.11
N PRO A 81 -26.63 8.72 18.26
CA PRO A 81 -27.47 8.63 19.46
C PRO A 81 -28.89 9.18 19.25
N PRO A 82 -29.91 8.68 19.95
CA PRO A 82 -29.83 7.76 21.11
C PRO A 82 -29.76 6.26 20.73
N THR A 83 -29.95 5.90 19.46
CA THR A 83 -30.06 4.50 19.03
C THR A 83 -28.72 3.78 19.04
N TYR A 84 -27.64 4.49 18.70
CA TYR A 84 -26.30 3.94 18.54
C TYR A 84 -25.25 4.82 19.26
N PRO A 85 -24.11 4.27 19.71
CA PRO A 85 -23.06 5.06 20.36
C PRO A 85 -22.38 6.02 19.38
N ARG A 86 -21.96 7.19 19.88
CA ARG A 86 -21.02 8.08 19.18
C ARG A 86 -19.61 7.51 19.33
N LEU A 87 -18.86 7.37 18.24
CA LEU A 87 -17.51 6.78 18.24
C LEU A 87 -16.40 7.80 17.91
N ALA A 88 -16.73 8.98 17.40
CA ALA A 88 -15.76 10.03 17.10
C ALA A 88 -15.04 10.52 18.37
N ALA A 89 -13.70 10.51 18.33
CA ALA A 89 -12.87 10.94 19.45
C ALA A 89 -13.14 12.39 19.85
N ARG A 90 -13.08 12.65 21.16
CA ARG A 90 -13.34 13.94 21.80
C ARG A 90 -12.14 14.87 21.70
N ASN A 91 -10.93 14.34 21.78
CA ASN A 91 -9.69 15.08 21.65
C ASN A 91 -9.20 15.01 20.18
N PRO A 92 -9.00 16.15 19.48
CA PRO A 92 -8.58 16.14 18.08
C PRO A 92 -7.24 15.41 17.85
N GLU A 93 -6.32 15.48 18.81
CA GLU A 93 -4.99 14.83 18.76
C GLU A 93 -5.07 13.30 18.71
N SER A 94 -6.11 12.69 19.30
CA SER A 94 -6.35 11.24 19.22
C SER A 94 -6.41 10.75 17.77
N ASN A 95 -6.98 11.56 16.87
CA ASN A 95 -7.12 11.24 15.45
C ASN A 95 -5.81 11.40 14.65
N THR A 96 -4.79 12.04 15.21
CA THR A 96 -3.48 12.29 14.55
C THR A 96 -2.33 11.51 15.18
N ALA A 97 -2.48 11.04 16.43
CA ALA A 97 -1.55 10.15 17.11
C ALA A 97 -1.24 8.91 16.27
N GLY A 98 0.06 8.64 16.06
CA GLY A 98 0.53 7.47 15.31
C GLY A 98 0.28 7.50 13.79
N MET A 99 -0.28 8.56 13.21
CA MET A 99 -0.63 8.60 11.78
C MET A 99 0.59 8.41 10.85
N ASP A 100 1.79 8.81 11.28
CA ASP A 100 3.04 8.62 10.52
C ASP A 100 3.70 7.24 10.70
N VAL A 101 3.24 6.40 11.64
CA VAL A 101 3.85 5.08 11.90
C VAL A 101 3.76 4.18 10.67
N PHE A 102 2.58 4.08 10.03
CA PHE A 102 2.37 3.15 8.92
C PHE A 102 3.14 3.55 7.65
N SER A 103 3.37 4.84 7.42
CA SER A 103 4.19 5.31 6.28
C SER A 103 5.69 5.14 6.54
N LYS A 104 6.16 5.28 7.79
CA LYS A 104 7.54 4.92 8.17
C LYS A 104 7.80 3.43 8.06
N PHE A 105 6.88 2.59 8.55
CA PHE A 105 6.92 1.15 8.32
C PHE A 105 6.92 0.79 6.83
N SER A 106 6.04 1.41 6.03
CA SER A 106 5.96 1.16 4.58
C SER A 106 7.24 1.50 3.82
N ALA A 107 8.05 2.44 4.32
CA ALA A 107 9.38 2.72 3.76
C ALA A 107 10.43 1.70 4.25
N TYR A 108 10.45 1.40 5.55
CA TYR A 108 11.36 0.43 6.18
C TYR A 108 11.22 -0.98 5.58
N ILE A 109 10.00 -1.50 5.44
CA ILE A 109 9.77 -2.88 4.99
C ILE A 109 10.06 -3.10 3.50
N LYS A 110 9.96 -2.05 2.68
CA LYS A 110 10.18 -2.09 1.22
C LYS A 110 11.63 -1.82 0.80
N ASN A 111 12.48 -1.48 1.76
CA ASN A 111 13.87 -1.14 1.54
C ASN A 111 14.73 -2.40 1.37
N SER A 112 15.45 -2.51 0.26
CA SER A 112 16.52 -3.51 0.04
C SER A 112 17.91 -3.04 0.41
N ASN A 113 18.19 -1.73 0.29
CA ASN A 113 19.53 -1.19 0.50
C ASN A 113 19.97 -1.22 2.00
N PRO A 114 21.03 -1.93 2.39
CA PRO A 114 21.42 -2.08 3.80
C PRO A 114 21.76 -0.76 4.51
N GLN A 115 22.44 0.15 3.82
CA GLN A 115 22.98 1.40 4.34
C GLN A 115 21.86 2.39 4.74
N LEU A 116 20.69 2.29 4.10
CA LEU A 116 19.47 3.03 4.48
C LEU A 116 18.65 2.38 5.61
N ASN A 117 18.74 1.05 5.80
CA ASN A 117 17.87 0.29 6.72
C ASN A 117 17.90 0.87 8.14
N ASP A 118 19.11 1.14 8.64
CA ASP A 118 19.38 1.63 9.99
C ASP A 118 18.70 3.01 10.27
N ASN A 119 18.59 3.85 9.23
CA ASN A 119 17.96 5.17 9.32
C ASN A 119 16.43 5.08 9.20
N LEU A 120 15.92 4.14 8.42
CA LEU A 120 14.49 3.87 8.29
C LEU A 120 13.93 3.24 9.58
N GLU A 121 14.66 2.32 10.21
CA GLU A 121 14.29 1.72 11.50
C GLU A 121 14.22 2.78 12.61
N LYS A 122 15.27 3.62 12.73
CA LYS A 122 15.26 4.77 13.65
C LYS A 122 14.09 5.72 13.36
N GLY A 123 13.68 5.85 12.09
CA GLY A 123 12.49 6.58 11.68
C GLY A 123 11.18 5.96 12.17
N LEU A 124 11.03 4.64 12.10
CA LEU A 124 9.88 3.88 12.62
C LEU A 124 9.84 3.91 14.15
N VAL A 125 10.95 3.60 14.83
CA VAL A 125 11.08 3.67 16.29
C VAL A 125 10.75 5.08 16.81
N LYS A 126 11.16 6.14 16.11
CA LYS A 126 10.82 7.52 16.46
C LYS A 126 9.31 7.82 16.32
N ALA A 127 8.63 7.27 15.30
CA ALA A 127 7.18 7.43 15.16
C ALA A 127 6.42 6.65 16.25
N LEU A 128 6.82 5.41 16.54
CA LEU A 128 6.29 4.62 17.66
C LEU A 128 6.51 5.30 19.01
N GLY A 129 7.67 5.93 19.21
CA GLY A 129 7.99 6.69 20.43
C GLY A 129 7.11 7.93 20.64
N LYS A 130 6.69 8.63 19.56
CA LYS A 130 5.67 9.70 19.67
C LYS A 130 4.35 9.15 20.18
N LEU A 131 3.91 8.02 19.62
CA LEU A 131 2.65 7.37 19.99
C LEU A 131 2.68 6.89 21.45
N ASP A 132 3.78 6.29 21.90
CA ASP A 132 3.97 5.94 23.32
C ASP A 132 3.92 7.18 24.23
N THR A 133 4.61 8.26 23.85
CA THR A 133 4.57 9.55 24.58
C THR A 133 3.14 10.09 24.68
N TYR A 134 2.35 9.99 23.62
CA TYR A 134 0.94 10.41 23.62
C TYR A 134 0.04 9.52 24.49
N LEU A 135 0.26 8.20 24.48
CA LEU A 135 -0.45 7.24 25.33
C LEU A 135 -0.04 7.33 26.82
N GLY A 136 1.16 7.84 27.10
CA GLY A 136 1.63 8.17 28.44
C GLY A 136 1.17 9.54 28.95
N SER A 137 0.94 10.50 28.05
CA SER A 137 0.50 11.86 28.40
C SER A 137 -0.97 11.88 28.82
N PRO A 138 -1.36 12.44 29.98
CA PRO A 138 -2.75 12.57 30.42
C PRO A 138 -3.59 13.41 29.45
N LEU A 139 -4.82 12.96 29.19
CA LEU A 139 -5.80 13.76 28.44
C LEU A 139 -6.39 14.87 29.33
N PRO A 140 -6.96 15.95 28.76
CA PRO A 140 -7.59 17.03 29.54
C PRO A 140 -8.69 16.58 30.50
N ASP A 141 -9.38 15.48 30.20
CA ASP A 141 -10.39 14.87 31.09
C ASP A 141 -9.81 14.04 32.24
N GLU A 142 -8.53 13.65 32.18
CA GLU A 142 -7.83 12.93 33.26
C GLU A 142 -7.27 13.89 34.33
N ILE A 143 -7.28 15.21 34.08
CA ILE A 143 -6.64 16.22 34.93
C ILE A 143 -7.69 16.95 35.78
N ASP A 144 -7.91 16.49 37.02
CA ASP A 144 -8.69 17.27 37.99
C ASP A 144 -7.88 18.44 38.54
N GLN A 145 -8.28 19.66 38.17
CA GLN A 145 -7.67 20.92 38.61
C GLN A 145 -7.83 21.20 40.12
N ASN A 146 -8.60 20.37 40.84
CA ASN A 146 -8.79 20.42 42.29
C ASN A 146 -8.01 19.32 43.04
N SER A 147 -7.34 18.42 42.31
CA SER A 147 -6.44 17.42 42.87
C SER A 147 -5.22 18.08 43.53
N ALA A 148 -4.74 17.50 44.63
CA ALA A 148 -3.44 17.83 45.20
C ALA A 148 -2.29 17.00 44.60
N ASP A 149 -2.63 15.92 43.89
CA ASP A 149 -1.70 15.02 43.22
C ASP A 149 -1.63 15.37 41.72
N ASP A 150 -0.43 15.70 41.23
CA ASP A 150 -0.16 15.88 39.80
C ASP A 150 -0.30 14.54 39.06
N VAL A 151 -1.30 14.41 38.19
CA VAL A 151 -1.43 13.27 37.28
C VAL A 151 -0.32 13.38 36.24
N THR A 152 0.81 12.71 36.50
CA THR A 152 2.02 12.77 35.64
C THR A 152 2.03 11.75 34.50
N ASN A 153 1.24 10.69 34.59
CA ASN A 153 1.13 9.65 33.58
C ASN A 153 -0.34 9.22 33.42
N SER A 154 -0.81 9.10 32.18
CA SER A 154 -2.13 8.58 31.84
C SER A 154 -2.24 7.09 32.17
N SER A 155 -3.40 6.68 32.65
CA SER A 155 -3.73 5.27 32.91
C SER A 155 -4.58 4.62 31.81
N ARG A 156 -5.05 5.42 30.84
CA ARG A 156 -6.11 5.03 29.90
C ARG A 156 -5.76 3.83 29.00
N PRO A 157 -6.74 2.96 28.68
CA PRO A 157 -6.53 1.80 27.81
C PRO A 157 -6.44 2.14 26.32
N PHE A 158 -7.11 3.20 25.82
CA PHE A 158 -7.22 3.54 24.39
C PHE A 158 -6.88 5.01 24.08
N LEU A 159 -6.79 5.39 22.79
CA LEU A 159 -6.24 6.70 22.39
C LEU A 159 -6.91 7.90 23.06
N ASP A 160 -8.25 7.90 23.10
CA ASP A 160 -9.09 9.02 23.57
C ASP A 160 -9.68 8.79 24.97
N GLY A 161 -9.41 7.64 25.63
CA GLY A 161 -9.93 7.35 26.96
C GLY A 161 -10.15 5.86 27.26
N ALA A 162 -11.27 5.57 27.92
CA ALA A 162 -11.61 4.24 28.44
C ALA A 162 -12.24 3.28 27.41
N GLU A 163 -12.77 3.80 26.30
CA GLU A 163 -13.44 3.02 25.25
C GLU A 163 -12.79 3.23 23.88
N LEU A 164 -13.04 2.29 22.96
CA LEU A 164 -12.55 2.35 21.58
C LEU A 164 -13.28 3.42 20.77
N THR A 165 -12.52 4.19 20.00
CA THR A 165 -13.02 5.26 19.11
C THR A 165 -12.72 4.99 17.63
N LEU A 166 -13.20 5.85 16.74
CA LEU A 166 -12.82 5.85 15.31
C LEU A 166 -11.29 5.95 15.12
N ALA A 167 -10.59 6.68 16.00
CA ALA A 167 -9.13 6.79 15.96
C ALA A 167 -8.45 5.43 16.20
N ASP A 168 -8.95 4.66 17.17
CA ASP A 168 -8.44 3.31 17.47
C ASP A 168 -8.74 2.34 16.32
N CYS A 169 -9.94 2.40 15.75
CA CYS A 169 -10.30 1.62 14.56
C CYS A 169 -9.39 1.93 13.36
N ASN A 170 -8.91 3.17 13.24
CA ASN A 170 -8.02 3.61 12.17
C ASN A 170 -6.54 3.25 12.40
N LEU A 171 -6.11 3.10 13.66
CA LEU A 171 -4.71 2.87 14.04
C LEU A 171 -4.40 1.39 14.32
N LEU A 172 -5.26 0.68 15.05
CA LEU A 172 -5.01 -0.70 15.51
C LEU A 172 -4.74 -1.69 14.37
N PRO A 173 -5.53 -1.73 13.27
CA PRO A 173 -5.24 -2.62 12.13
C PRO A 173 -3.85 -2.36 11.50
N LYS A 174 -3.41 -1.10 11.49
CA LYS A 174 -2.10 -0.72 10.95
C LYS A 174 -0.97 -1.11 11.87
N LEU A 175 -1.12 -0.93 13.19
CA LEU A 175 -0.13 -1.36 14.18
C LEU A 175 0.03 -2.89 14.21
N HIS A 176 -1.07 -3.63 14.07
CA HIS A 176 -1.04 -5.09 14.00
C HIS A 176 -0.18 -5.59 12.83
N ILE A 177 -0.41 -5.04 11.63
CA ILE A 177 0.40 -5.33 10.45
C ILE A 177 1.87 -4.93 10.67
N VAL A 178 2.13 -3.75 11.25
CA VAL A 178 3.49 -3.29 11.57
C VAL A 178 4.20 -4.29 12.49
N MET A 179 3.52 -4.83 13.51
CA MET A 179 4.10 -5.81 14.43
C MET A 179 4.38 -7.15 13.75
N VAL A 180 3.38 -7.75 13.09
CA VAL A 180 3.47 -9.08 12.49
C VAL A 180 4.51 -9.10 11.37
N VAL A 181 4.44 -8.16 10.43
CA VAL A 181 5.32 -8.11 9.25
C VAL A 181 6.77 -7.77 9.64
N SER A 182 6.99 -6.79 10.52
CA SER A 182 8.36 -6.39 10.89
C SER A 182 9.07 -7.47 11.70
N LEU A 183 8.33 -8.21 12.55
CA LEU A 183 8.87 -9.35 13.27
C LEU A 183 9.24 -10.50 12.32
N HIS A 184 8.40 -10.79 11.33
CA HIS A 184 8.62 -11.90 10.39
C HIS A 184 9.77 -11.64 9.40
N TYR A 185 9.82 -10.46 8.79
CA TYR A 185 10.74 -10.16 7.67
C TYR A 185 11.99 -9.35 8.04
N ARG A 186 12.09 -8.84 9.27
CA ARG A 186 13.25 -8.08 9.78
C ARG A 186 13.67 -8.46 11.21
N GLY A 187 12.95 -9.34 11.89
CA GLY A 187 13.18 -9.65 13.31
C GLY A 187 12.87 -8.49 14.27
N PHE A 188 12.38 -7.36 13.75
CA PHE A 188 12.14 -6.14 14.51
C PHE A 188 10.93 -6.30 15.46
N SER A 189 11.09 -5.83 16.69
CA SER A 189 10.00 -5.80 17.68
C SER A 189 9.97 -4.47 18.43
N ILE A 190 8.76 -4.05 18.81
CA ILE A 190 8.55 -2.77 19.51
C ILE A 190 9.34 -2.78 20.84
N PRO A 191 10.25 -1.81 21.07
CA PRO A 191 11.08 -1.77 22.27
C PRO A 191 10.27 -1.90 23.56
N ARG A 192 10.72 -2.75 24.48
CA ARG A 192 10.01 -3.00 25.77
C ARG A 192 9.95 -1.78 26.70
N SER A 193 10.71 -0.72 26.40
CA SER A 193 10.63 0.59 27.04
C SER A 193 9.38 1.39 26.66
N MET A 194 8.69 1.07 25.56
CA MET A 194 7.44 1.71 25.14
C MET A 194 6.25 1.11 25.91
N THR A 195 6.20 1.36 27.22
CA THR A 195 5.26 0.72 28.15
C THR A 195 3.80 1.12 27.91
N HIS A 196 3.54 2.32 27.39
CA HIS A 196 2.19 2.82 27.13
C HIS A 196 1.62 2.22 25.84
N LEU A 197 2.47 2.05 24.81
CA LEU A 197 2.14 1.34 23.59
C LEU A 197 1.93 -0.17 23.86
N TRP A 198 2.77 -0.80 24.67
CA TRP A 198 2.54 -2.19 25.12
C TRP A 198 1.28 -2.33 25.99
N ARG A 199 0.87 -1.30 26.75
CA ARG A 199 -0.43 -1.25 27.43
C ARG A 199 -1.58 -1.19 26.43
N TYR A 200 -1.52 -0.26 25.47
CA TYR A 200 -2.53 -0.05 24.43
C TYR A 200 -2.81 -1.31 23.62
N LEU A 201 -1.76 -1.94 23.09
CA LEU A 201 -1.85 -3.17 22.30
C LEU A 201 -2.49 -4.31 23.12
N LYS A 202 -2.03 -4.52 24.36
CA LYS A 202 -2.61 -5.55 25.24
C LYS A 202 -4.10 -5.31 25.56
N MET A 203 -4.54 -4.06 25.64
CA MET A 203 -5.95 -3.73 25.87
C MET A 203 -6.79 -3.90 24.60
N ALA A 204 -6.21 -3.67 23.42
CA ALA A 204 -6.85 -3.98 22.14
C ALA A 204 -6.98 -5.49 21.89
N ASP A 205 -5.92 -6.27 22.14
CA ASP A 205 -5.94 -7.74 22.01
C ASP A 205 -7.02 -8.39 22.89
N ALA A 206 -7.37 -7.76 24.02
CA ALA A 206 -8.41 -8.20 24.94
C ALA A 206 -9.84 -7.79 24.54
N ARG A 207 -10.03 -7.04 23.44
CA ARG A 207 -11.34 -6.63 22.90
C ARG A 207 -11.74 -7.55 21.75
N GLU A 208 -12.95 -8.09 21.80
CA GLU A 208 -13.49 -8.97 20.75
C GLU A 208 -13.62 -8.21 19.42
N GLU A 209 -13.92 -6.90 19.48
CA GLU A 209 -14.11 -6.03 18.32
C GLU A 209 -12.82 -5.83 17.51
N PHE A 210 -11.64 -6.03 18.12
CA PHE A 210 -10.35 -6.02 17.43
C PHE A 210 -9.88 -7.45 17.10
N SER A 211 -9.79 -8.32 18.12
CA SER A 211 -9.26 -9.68 17.96
C SER A 211 -10.07 -10.56 16.99
N SER A 212 -11.40 -10.40 16.94
CA SER A 212 -12.26 -11.14 15.99
C SER A 212 -12.30 -10.52 14.59
N THR A 213 -11.63 -9.38 14.38
CA THR A 213 -11.61 -8.64 13.11
C THR A 213 -10.26 -8.69 12.41
N CYS A 214 -9.19 -9.09 13.11
CA CYS A 214 -7.87 -9.34 12.53
C CYS A 214 -7.90 -10.48 11.49
N PRO A 215 -7.14 -10.36 10.38
CA PRO A 215 -6.73 -11.52 9.58
C PRO A 215 -5.70 -12.36 10.37
N THR A 216 -5.52 -13.62 9.99
CA THR A 216 -4.50 -14.49 10.61
C THR A 216 -3.10 -14.17 10.10
N ASP A 217 -2.07 -14.26 10.96
CA ASP A 217 -0.67 -13.95 10.63
C ASP A 217 -0.17 -14.47 9.27
N PRO A 218 -0.47 -15.72 8.82
CA PRO A 218 -0.03 -16.21 7.50
C PRO A 218 -0.59 -15.43 6.31
N GLU A 219 -1.81 -14.89 6.41
CA GLU A 219 -2.41 -14.02 5.38
C GLU A 219 -1.73 -12.64 5.37
N ILE A 220 -1.33 -12.14 6.54
CA ILE A 220 -0.55 -10.90 6.65
C ILE A 220 0.85 -11.11 6.04
N HIS A 221 1.53 -12.21 6.37
CA HIS A 221 2.83 -12.56 5.82
C HIS A 221 2.75 -12.69 4.29
N LEU A 222 1.80 -13.47 3.76
CA LEU A 222 1.65 -13.71 2.33
C LEU A 222 1.36 -12.43 1.54
N ALA A 223 0.47 -11.58 2.05
CA ALA A 223 0.15 -10.30 1.43
C ALA A 223 1.33 -9.30 1.42
N TYR A 224 2.32 -9.48 2.29
CA TYR A 224 3.56 -8.70 2.31
C TYR A 224 4.75 -9.38 1.60
N ALA A 225 4.67 -10.66 1.23
CA ALA A 225 5.80 -11.43 0.69
C ALA A 225 6.42 -10.82 -0.59
N ALA A 226 5.60 -10.22 -1.46
CA ALA A 226 6.07 -9.59 -2.70
C ALA A 226 6.62 -8.16 -2.52
N VAL A 227 6.53 -7.58 -1.31
CA VAL A 227 6.97 -6.20 -1.03
C VAL A 227 7.95 -6.08 0.12
N ALA A 228 8.04 -7.10 0.99
CA ALA A 228 9.07 -7.24 2.00
C ALA A 228 10.33 -7.83 1.35
N LYS A 229 11.07 -7.00 0.60
CA LYS A 229 12.33 -7.39 -0.05
C LYS A 229 13.31 -8.00 0.98
N ALA A 230 14.27 -8.80 0.52
CA ALA A 230 15.51 -9.00 1.26
C ALA A 230 16.19 -7.65 1.52
N LEU A 231 17.15 -7.62 2.45
CA LEU A 231 18.23 -6.64 2.33
C LEU A 231 19.28 -7.31 1.43
N ASN A 232 19.68 -6.65 0.34
CA ASN A 232 20.74 -7.20 -0.51
C ASN A 232 22.01 -7.34 0.35
N THR A 233 22.78 -8.41 0.19
CA THR A 233 24.12 -8.45 0.80
C THR A 233 25.05 -7.47 0.09
N SER A 234 26.11 -6.98 0.75
CA SER A 234 27.11 -6.17 0.04
C SER A 234 27.76 -6.97 -1.09
N GLU A 235 27.86 -8.30 -0.93
CA GLU A 235 28.28 -9.24 -1.99
C GLU A 235 27.33 -9.21 -3.21
N GLU A 236 26.03 -8.91 -3.05
CA GLU A 236 25.07 -8.77 -4.16
C GLU A 236 25.04 -7.32 -4.73
N GLU A 237 25.37 -6.30 -3.92
CA GLU A 237 25.56 -4.92 -4.41
C GLU A 237 26.93 -4.77 -5.12
N GLU A 238 27.96 -5.54 -4.70
CA GLU A 238 29.27 -5.63 -5.35
C GLU A 238 29.20 -6.46 -6.65
N GLU A 239 28.42 -7.56 -6.72
CA GLU A 239 28.15 -8.27 -7.98
C GLU A 239 27.31 -7.42 -8.97
N GLU A 240 26.31 -6.63 -8.51
CA GLU A 240 25.57 -5.69 -9.39
C GLU A 240 26.46 -4.50 -9.85
N GLU A 241 27.44 -4.03 -9.06
CA GLU A 241 28.39 -2.98 -9.47
C GLU A 241 29.50 -3.54 -10.41
N GLU A 242 29.98 -4.77 -10.23
CA GLU A 242 30.92 -5.43 -11.16
C GLU A 242 30.25 -5.75 -12.52
N GLU A 243 28.97 -6.17 -12.57
CA GLU A 243 28.23 -6.35 -13.83
C GLU A 243 27.96 -5.02 -14.57
N GLU A 244 27.70 -3.90 -13.87
CA GLU A 244 27.58 -2.58 -14.52
C GLU A 244 28.93 -2.02 -15.02
N GLU A 245 30.07 -2.30 -14.35
CA GLU A 245 31.41 -1.94 -14.88
C GLU A 245 31.83 -2.81 -16.09
N GLU A 246 31.51 -4.11 -16.14
CA GLU A 246 31.76 -4.95 -17.33
C GLU A 246 30.89 -4.53 -18.54
N GLU A 247 29.62 -4.11 -18.36
CA GLU A 247 28.80 -3.57 -19.47
C GLU A 247 29.32 -2.21 -20.00
N GLU A 248 29.89 -1.33 -19.15
CA GLU A 248 30.51 -0.07 -19.62
C GLU A 248 31.87 -0.31 -20.33
N GLU A 249 32.69 -1.29 -19.92
CA GLU A 249 33.91 -1.64 -20.67
C GLU A 249 33.59 -2.30 -22.05
N GLU A 250 32.55 -3.14 -22.17
CA GLU A 250 32.12 -3.66 -23.49
C GLU A 250 31.56 -2.56 -24.42
N GLU A 251 30.81 -1.56 -23.92
CA GLU A 251 30.36 -0.42 -24.76
C GLU A 251 31.54 0.49 -25.20
N GLU A 252 32.61 0.67 -24.40
CA GLU A 252 33.81 1.41 -24.83
C GLU A 252 34.67 0.63 -25.86
N GLU A 253 34.82 -0.70 -25.74
CA GLU A 253 35.52 -1.50 -26.78
C GLU A 253 34.75 -1.51 -28.12
N GLU A 254 33.40 -1.57 -28.13
CA GLU A 254 32.63 -1.45 -29.39
C GLU A 254 32.73 -0.05 -30.03
N GLU A 255 32.79 1.06 -29.26
CA GLU A 255 33.02 2.41 -29.83
C GLU A 255 34.46 2.57 -30.39
N GLU A 256 35.50 1.98 -29.78
CA GLU A 256 36.86 2.01 -30.35
C GLU A 256 36.99 1.17 -31.64
N GLU A 257 36.35 -0.02 -31.75
CA GLU A 257 36.35 -0.78 -33.01
C GLU A 257 35.58 -0.05 -34.14
N GLU A 258 34.46 0.65 -33.85
CA GLU A 258 33.79 1.49 -34.87
C GLU A 258 34.66 2.69 -35.33
N GLU A 259 35.47 3.32 -34.46
CA GLU A 259 36.38 4.39 -34.89
C GLU A 259 37.56 3.87 -35.74
N GLU A 260 38.15 2.70 -35.44
CA GLU A 260 39.21 2.12 -36.28
C GLU A 260 38.70 1.70 -37.68
N GLU A 261 37.51 1.09 -37.81
CA GLU A 261 36.93 0.79 -39.15
C GLU A 261 36.71 2.08 -39.97
N VAL A 262 36.40 3.21 -39.31
CA VAL A 262 36.20 4.52 -39.96
C VAL A 262 37.53 5.15 -40.42
N GLU A 263 38.63 5.03 -39.67
CA GLU A 263 39.95 5.48 -40.13
C GLU A 263 40.49 4.61 -41.30
N GLU A 264 40.42 3.27 -41.22
CA GLU A 264 40.81 2.38 -42.34
C GLU A 264 39.98 2.65 -43.60
N GLY A 265 38.66 2.88 -43.43
CA GLY A 265 37.75 3.26 -44.50
C GLY A 265 38.09 4.61 -45.15
N ALA A 266 38.65 5.55 -44.39
CA ALA A 266 38.98 6.89 -44.86
C ALA A 266 40.24 6.94 -45.75
N GLU A 267 41.27 6.11 -45.50
CA GLU A 267 42.52 6.23 -46.26
C GLU A 267 42.40 5.73 -47.72
N GLN A 268 41.37 4.95 -48.04
CA GLN A 268 41.20 4.30 -49.34
C GLN A 268 40.59 5.18 -50.45
N GLN A 269 40.30 6.47 -50.20
CA GLN A 269 39.74 7.40 -51.20
C GLN A 269 40.55 8.69 -51.42
N ARG A 270 41.72 8.58 -52.08
CA ARG A 270 42.47 9.75 -52.61
C ARG A 270 42.38 9.83 -54.15
N PRO A 271 41.67 10.82 -54.75
CA PRO A 271 41.67 11.01 -56.20
C PRO A 271 42.95 11.69 -56.71
N PHE A 272 43.31 11.40 -57.96
CA PHE A 272 44.54 11.83 -58.62
C PHE A 272 44.50 13.31 -59.07
N SER A 273 45.65 13.96 -59.17
CA SER A 273 45.80 15.33 -59.67
C SER A 273 45.84 15.42 -61.20
N GLU A 274 45.38 16.53 -61.80
CA GLU A 274 46.14 17.26 -62.83
C GLU A 274 45.59 18.67 -63.20
N THR A 275 46.21 19.33 -64.17
CA THR A 275 46.18 20.79 -64.44
C THR A 275 45.32 21.23 -65.63
N GLY A 276 44.91 22.52 -65.70
CA GLY A 276 44.43 23.14 -66.95
C GLY A 276 43.88 24.57 -66.84
N SER A 277 44.13 25.41 -67.86
CA SER A 277 43.45 26.71 -68.11
C SER A 277 42.21 26.50 -69.03
N ASP A 278 41.29 27.44 -69.30
CA ASP A 278 41.43 28.90 -69.49
C ASP A 278 40.08 29.67 -69.47
N PHE A 279 40.15 31.01 -69.60
CA PHE A 279 39.14 32.01 -70.03
C PHE A 279 37.64 31.61 -70.19
N ASN A 280 36.71 32.31 -69.50
CA ASN A 280 36.10 33.57 -69.97
C ASN A 280 35.10 34.20 -68.93
N ARG A 281 34.59 35.41 -69.20
CA ARG A 281 33.57 36.19 -68.43
C ARG A 281 32.55 36.82 -69.42
N PRO A 282 31.49 37.57 -69.02
CA PRO A 282 30.90 37.80 -67.68
C PRO A 282 29.44 37.24 -67.62
N GLN A 283 28.37 37.69 -66.92
CA GLN A 283 27.91 38.98 -66.33
C GLN A 283 27.04 38.83 -65.06
N LEU A 284 26.59 39.99 -64.56
CA LEU A 284 25.70 40.33 -63.43
C LEU A 284 24.20 40.41 -63.90
N PRO A 285 23.18 40.77 -63.06
CA PRO A 285 23.23 41.42 -61.74
C PRO A 285 22.28 40.97 -60.60
N LEU A 286 22.69 41.32 -59.38
CA LEU A 286 21.91 41.79 -58.19
C LEU A 286 20.50 41.22 -57.93
N TRP A 287 20.29 40.71 -56.70
CA TRP A 287 19.60 41.53 -55.69
C TRP A 287 19.88 41.15 -54.22
N CYS A 288 20.09 42.20 -53.42
CA CYS A 288 20.08 42.29 -51.96
C CYS A 288 20.00 43.82 -51.66
N PRO A 289 19.34 44.32 -50.60
CA PRO A 289 19.83 44.05 -49.24
C PRO A 289 18.80 44.05 -48.07
N ALA A 290 19.26 43.51 -46.94
CA ALA A 290 19.08 43.98 -45.54
C ALA A 290 17.68 44.29 -44.92
N GLY A 291 17.51 43.83 -43.66
CA GLY A 291 16.88 44.65 -42.60
C GLY A 291 15.95 43.93 -41.62
N GLY A 292 16.45 43.53 -40.44
CA GLY A 292 15.60 43.08 -39.32
C GLY A 292 16.38 42.33 -38.22
N PRO A 293 16.42 42.80 -36.97
CA PRO A 293 17.17 42.15 -35.89
C PRO A 293 16.35 41.07 -35.16
N GLY A 294 16.97 39.91 -34.90
CA GLY A 294 16.44 38.87 -34.01
C GLY A 294 17.46 38.51 -32.94
N TYR A 295 17.05 38.48 -31.68
CA TYR A 295 17.92 38.13 -30.55
C TYR A 295 18.24 36.63 -30.58
N ALA A 296 19.53 36.28 -30.68
CA ALA A 296 19.98 34.91 -30.50
C ALA A 296 20.02 34.55 -29.01
N GLY A 297 18.88 34.08 -28.48
CA GLY A 297 18.84 33.39 -27.19
C GLY A 297 19.59 32.07 -27.30
N GLY A 298 20.63 31.87 -26.49
CA GLY A 298 21.46 30.66 -26.55
C GLY A 298 20.71 29.42 -26.07
N PHE A 299 20.68 28.39 -26.90
CA PHE A 299 20.43 27.02 -26.45
C PHE A 299 21.76 26.28 -26.38
N MET A 300 22.29 26.09 -25.16
CA MET A 300 23.24 25.01 -24.93
C MET A 300 22.52 23.68 -25.18
N ARG A 301 23.06 22.84 -26.06
CA ARG A 301 22.76 21.41 -26.03
C ARG A 301 23.61 20.81 -24.91
N LEU A 302 22.95 20.33 -23.87
CA LEU A 302 23.57 19.45 -22.88
C LEU A 302 23.63 18.01 -23.44
N PRO A 303 24.55 17.16 -22.94
CA PRO A 303 24.66 15.75 -23.35
C PRO A 303 23.41 14.93 -22.97
N ARG A 304 23.34 13.70 -23.49
CA ARG A 304 22.15 12.83 -23.42
C ARG A 304 21.97 12.04 -22.12
N SER A 305 22.93 12.09 -21.20
CA SER A 305 22.96 11.32 -19.93
C SER A 305 21.98 11.79 -18.84
N VAL A 306 20.82 12.33 -19.22
CA VAL A 306 19.68 12.62 -18.32
C VAL A 306 18.37 12.37 -19.08
N TRP A 307 17.36 11.78 -18.42
CA TRP A 307 15.97 11.48 -18.87
C TRP A 307 15.59 10.00 -19.18
N LYS A 308 15.87 9.12 -18.23
CA LYS A 308 15.16 7.83 -17.97
C LYS A 308 15.14 7.65 -16.43
N ARG A 309 14.17 6.98 -15.78
CA ARG A 309 12.85 6.46 -16.22
C ARG A 309 11.93 6.33 -14.99
N LEU A 310 10.81 7.07 -14.93
CA LEU A 310 9.80 6.86 -13.87
C LEU A 310 8.37 7.07 -14.40
N ARG A 311 7.83 6.02 -15.02
CA ARG A 311 6.42 5.87 -15.37
C ARG A 311 6.00 4.44 -15.13
N CYS A 312 5.09 4.24 -14.18
CA CYS A 312 4.47 2.94 -13.93
C CYS A 312 3.70 2.48 -15.18
N GLU A 313 3.66 1.17 -15.40
CA GLU A 313 2.84 0.56 -16.44
C GLU A 313 1.35 0.74 -16.12
N VAL A 314 0.62 1.35 -17.07
CA VAL A 314 -0.85 1.27 -17.13
C VAL A 314 -1.21 0.87 -18.55
N THR A 315 -1.08 -0.43 -18.82
CA THR A 315 -1.29 -1.03 -20.14
C THR A 315 -2.79 -1.10 -20.45
N CYS A 316 -3.37 0.04 -20.84
CA CYS A 316 -4.75 0.17 -21.29
C CYS A 316 -4.98 -0.61 -22.60
N VAL A 317 -5.36 -1.88 -22.50
CA VAL A 317 -5.77 -2.70 -23.65
C VAL A 317 -7.12 -2.22 -24.18
N PHE A 318 -7.09 -1.30 -25.14
CA PHE A 318 -8.24 -0.96 -25.98
C PHE A 318 -8.30 -1.89 -27.19
N ILE A 319 -9.32 -2.75 -27.26
CA ILE A 319 -9.70 -3.49 -28.47
C ILE A 319 -11.14 -3.09 -28.84
N GLY A 320 -11.33 -2.59 -30.06
CA GLY A 320 -12.59 -2.02 -30.52
C GLY A 320 -13.47 -2.98 -31.32
N LEU A 321 -14.76 -3.04 -30.94
CA LEU A 321 -15.94 -3.31 -31.78
C LEU A 321 -15.88 -4.46 -32.83
N GLY A 322 -16.43 -5.61 -32.45
CA GLY A 322 -16.93 -6.65 -33.37
C GLY A 322 -18.35 -7.08 -32.99
N ILE A 323 -19.29 -7.13 -33.96
CA ILE A 323 -20.73 -7.26 -33.68
C ILE A 323 -21.25 -8.67 -34.08
N ARG A 324 -21.89 -9.42 -33.16
CA ARG A 324 -23.25 -10.03 -33.35
C ARG A 324 -23.71 -11.03 -32.26
N ARG A 325 -24.98 -10.85 -31.86
CA ARG A 325 -26.04 -11.85 -31.54
C ARG A 325 -25.99 -12.71 -30.26
N SER A 326 -26.99 -12.45 -29.41
CA SER A 326 -27.74 -13.35 -28.50
C SER A 326 -28.47 -14.49 -29.28
N PRO A 327 -29.16 -15.49 -28.65
CA PRO A 327 -29.65 -15.51 -27.26
C PRO A 327 -29.63 -16.84 -26.45
N ALA A 328 -29.82 -16.69 -25.13
CA ALA A 328 -30.59 -17.50 -24.17
C ALA A 328 -30.49 -19.05 -24.11
N VAL A 329 -30.19 -19.55 -22.89
CA VAL A 329 -30.78 -20.77 -22.29
C VAL A 329 -31.19 -20.46 -20.84
N LEU A 330 -32.12 -21.25 -20.28
CA LEU A 330 -32.85 -21.00 -19.03
C LEU A 330 -32.47 -21.95 -17.86
N LEU A 331 -32.85 -21.52 -16.65
CA LEU A 331 -33.34 -22.32 -15.48
C LEU A 331 -32.36 -23.00 -14.48
N CYS A 332 -32.92 -23.14 -13.25
CA CYS A 332 -32.46 -23.88 -12.07
C CYS A 332 -31.08 -23.50 -11.46
N GLY A 333 -30.96 -23.02 -10.21
CA GLY A 333 -31.97 -22.74 -9.19
C GLY A 333 -32.05 -23.77 -8.06
N ARG A 334 -31.24 -23.57 -7.00
CA ARG A 334 -31.40 -24.16 -5.66
C ARG A 334 -30.91 -23.17 -4.59
N ARG A 335 -31.72 -22.96 -3.55
CA ARG A 335 -31.28 -22.25 -2.34
C ARG A 335 -30.46 -23.21 -1.49
N VAL A 336 -29.32 -22.77 -0.97
CA VAL A 336 -28.66 -23.39 0.19
C VAL A 336 -28.69 -22.35 1.31
N SER A 337 -29.43 -22.64 2.37
CA SER A 337 -29.41 -21.82 3.59
C SER A 337 -28.51 -22.52 4.60
N MET A 338 -27.34 -21.95 4.85
CA MET A 338 -26.35 -22.52 5.77
C MET A 338 -26.46 -21.85 7.14
N MET A 339 -27.24 -22.46 8.04
CA MET A 339 -27.21 -22.10 9.46
C MET A 339 -25.87 -22.54 10.07
N LEU A 340 -24.95 -21.60 10.27
CA LEU A 340 -23.79 -21.82 11.14
C LEU A 340 -24.25 -21.80 12.60
N ARG A 341 -24.50 -22.99 13.16
CA ARG A 341 -24.54 -23.19 14.62
C ARG A 341 -23.17 -23.68 15.08
N TYR A 342 -22.42 -22.83 15.76
CA TYR A 342 -21.24 -23.26 16.49
C TYR A 342 -21.67 -23.97 17.78
N THR A 343 -21.32 -25.25 17.91
CA THR A 343 -21.40 -25.99 19.18
C THR A 343 -20.01 -26.51 19.51
N SER A 344 -19.35 -25.87 20.48
CA SER A 344 -18.07 -26.32 21.02
C SER A 344 -18.21 -27.72 21.63
N LEU A 345 -17.26 -28.61 21.32
CA LEU A 345 -17.09 -29.91 21.97
C LEU A 345 -15.69 -30.48 21.66
N THR A 346 -14.75 -30.27 22.58
CA THR A 346 -13.54 -31.09 22.72
C THR A 346 -13.68 -32.04 23.91
N ASP A 347 -12.88 -33.10 23.90
CA ASP A 347 -12.67 -34.06 24.99
C ASP A 347 -13.90 -34.82 25.55
N LYS A 348 -14.08 -36.05 25.05
CA LYS A 348 -13.64 -37.22 25.84
C LYS A 348 -13.45 -38.49 25.01
N VAL A 349 -12.39 -39.22 25.35
CA VAL A 349 -12.15 -40.59 24.88
C VAL A 349 -13.13 -41.54 25.57
N ALA A 350 -13.90 -42.29 24.78
CA ALA A 350 -14.63 -43.46 25.23
C ALA A 350 -14.73 -44.48 24.09
N THR A 351 -14.14 -45.66 24.27
CA THR A 351 -14.39 -46.82 23.42
C THR A 351 -15.77 -47.38 23.71
N CYS A 352 -16.52 -47.77 22.67
CA CYS A 352 -17.69 -48.63 22.87
C CYS A 352 -17.85 -49.62 21.70
N THR A 353 -18.26 -50.83 22.05
CA THR A 353 -18.42 -51.99 21.16
C THR A 353 -19.80 -51.98 20.49
N GLN A 354 -19.99 -52.82 19.48
CA GLN A 354 -21.29 -53.11 18.87
C GLN A 354 -22.33 -53.56 19.93
N CYS A 355 -23.62 -53.23 19.72
CA CYS A 355 -24.68 -54.24 19.52
C CYS A 355 -26.11 -53.65 19.34
N TYR A 356 -26.73 -53.99 18.21
CA TYR A 356 -28.14 -54.38 17.99
C TYR A 356 -29.37 -53.52 18.41
N HIS A 357 -30.49 -53.91 17.78
CA HIS A 357 -31.90 -53.52 17.95
C HIS A 357 -32.38 -53.33 19.41
N CYS A 358 -33.46 -52.59 19.67
CA CYS A 358 -34.62 -52.32 18.78
C CYS A 358 -35.21 -50.91 18.92
#